data_AF-A0A6A6RBM0-F1
#
_entry.id   AF-A0A6A6RBM0-F1
#
_cell.length_a   1.000
_cell.length_b   1.000
_cell.length_c   1.000
_cell.angle_alpha   90.00
_cell.angle_beta   90.00
_cell.angle_gamma   90.00
#
_symmetry.space_group_name_H-M   'P 1'
#
loop_
_entity.id
_entity.type
_entity.pdbx_description
1 polymer ?
#
loop_
_entity_poly.entity_id
_entity_poly.type
_entity_poly.pdbx_seq_one_letter_code
_entity_poly.pdbx_strand_id
1 'polypeptide(L)'
;MSDTEETGSTAVSEPLDLVRLCLDEVVSVKLRGDRELKGRLHAYDSHCNLVLGDVEETIYITEEDEHEQEVQRIIKKQSEMLFVRGDSVVLISPFQ
;
A
#
# COMPACT_ATOMS: atom_id res chain seq x y z
N MET A 1 0.92 38.63 9.22
CA MET A 1 1.88 38.56 10.34
C MET A 1 1.69 37.18 10.94
N SER A 2 2.25 36.14 10.31
CA SER A 2 3.59 35.62 10.60
C SER A 2 3.74 35.30 12.09
N ASP A 3 3.63 34.01 12.42
CA ASP A 3 4.69 33.37 13.20
C ASP A 3 4.79 31.91 12.79
N THR A 4 5.94 31.64 12.19
CA THR A 4 6.51 30.35 11.87
C THR A 4 7.08 29.79 13.17
N GLU A 5 6.61 28.62 13.60
CA GLU A 5 7.42 27.75 14.46
C GLU A 5 7.55 26.39 13.77
N GLU A 6 8.58 26.31 12.92
CA GLU A 6 9.25 25.05 12.61
C GLU A 6 9.93 24.56 13.89
N THR A 7 9.22 23.78 14.69
CA THR A 7 9.84 22.86 15.64
C THR A 7 9.55 21.46 15.14
N GLY A 8 10.60 20.75 14.74
CA GLY A 8 10.54 19.37 14.27
C GLY A 8 9.96 18.45 15.33
N SER A 9 8.65 18.31 15.36
CA SER A 9 7.98 17.28 16.11
C SER A 9 7.92 16.04 15.24
N THR A 10 8.78 15.07 15.57
CA THR A 10 8.54 13.64 15.32
C THR A 10 7.33 13.13 16.13
N ALA A 11 6.40 14.02 16.50
CA ALA A 11 5.17 13.66 17.17
C ALA A 11 4.16 13.30 16.09
N VAL A 12 3.95 12.00 15.93
CA VAL A 12 2.84 11.47 15.14
C VAL A 12 1.54 11.99 15.77
N SER A 13 0.86 12.88 15.07
CA SER A 13 -0.35 13.56 15.56
C SER A 13 -1.60 13.04 14.88
N GLU A 14 -1.48 12.68 13.61
CA GLU A 14 -2.54 12.12 12.78
C GLU A 14 -2.13 10.75 12.21
N PRO A 15 -3.10 9.86 11.90
CA PRO A 15 -2.78 8.56 11.31
C PRO A 15 -1.98 8.65 10.01
N LEU A 16 -2.21 9.68 9.19
CA LEU A 16 -1.48 9.89 7.93
C LEU A 16 -0.04 10.35 8.15
N ASP A 17 0.32 10.85 9.33
CA ASP A 17 1.71 11.17 9.66
C ASP A 17 2.57 9.90 9.67
N LEU A 18 2.00 8.75 10.05
CA LEU A 18 2.71 7.46 9.98
C LEU A 18 3.00 7.06 8.53
N VAL A 19 2.05 7.30 7.62
CA VAL A 19 2.24 7.03 6.19
C VAL A 19 3.31 7.96 5.62
N ARG A 20 3.35 9.22 6.08
CA ARG A 20 4.40 10.18 5.71
C ARG A 20 5.80 9.69 6.05
N LEU A 21 5.96 9.05 7.21
CA LEU A 21 7.24 8.47 7.64
C LEU A 21 7.69 7.29 6.77
N CYS A 22 6.79 6.72 5.96
CA CYS A 22 7.09 5.63 5.03
C CYS A 22 7.39 6.12 3.59
N LEU A 23 7.48 7.43 3.35
CA LEU A 23 7.87 7.95 2.04
C LEU A 23 9.29 7.52 1.68
N ASP A 24 9.48 7.09 0.44
CA ASP A 24 10.72 6.48 -0.08
C ASP A 24 11.11 5.17 0.63
N GLU A 25 10.20 4.55 1.39
CA GLU A 25 10.39 3.23 1.97
C GLU A 25 9.50 2.20 1.27
N VAL A 26 9.83 0.91 1.43
CA VAL A 26 8.99 -0.18 0.93
C VAL A 26 7.82 -0.39 1.88
N VAL A 27 6.62 -0.45 1.33
CA VAL A 27 5.38 -0.70 2.06
C VAL A 27 4.69 -1.95 1.53
N SER A 28 3.93 -2.61 2.41
CA SER A 28 2.92 -3.60 2.06
C SER A 28 1.54 -2.92 2.08
N VAL A 29 0.77 -3.11 1.02
CA VAL A 29 -0.57 -2.54 0.88
C VAL A 29 -1.55 -3.66 0.60
N LYS A 30 -2.52 -3.84 1.50
CA LYS A 30 -3.63 -4.76 1.27
C LYS A 30 -4.76 -4.04 0.56
N LEU A 31 -5.19 -4.58 -0.56
CA LEU A 31 -6.33 -4.10 -1.33
C LEU A 31 -7.55 -4.98 -1.09
N ARG A 32 -8.73 -4.48 -1.47
CA ARG A 32 -9.94 -5.31 -1.59
C ARG A 32 -9.78 -6.37 -2.68
N GLY A 33 -10.44 -7.50 -2.49
CA GLY A 33 -10.49 -8.60 -3.48
C GLY A 33 -9.21 -9.42 -3.51
N ASP A 34 -8.68 -9.78 -2.34
CA ASP A 34 -7.55 -10.70 -2.16
C ASP A 34 -6.33 -10.35 -3.02
N ARG A 35 -5.97 -9.06 -2.94
CA ARG A 35 -4.82 -8.48 -3.63
C ARG A 35 -3.92 -7.78 -2.64
N GLU A 36 -2.63 -8.00 -2.79
CA GLU A 36 -1.59 -7.37 -1.98
C GLU A 36 -0.55 -6.76 -2.91
N LEU A 37 -0.10 -5.55 -2.57
CA LEU A 37 0.99 -4.87 -3.27
C LEU A 37 2.16 -4.71 -2.32
N LYS A 38 3.36 -4.92 -2.85
CA LYS A 38 4.62 -4.55 -2.19
C LYS A 38 5.36 -3.61 -3.12
N GLY A 39 5.74 -2.43 -2.65
CA GLY A 39 6.46 -1.45 -3.48
C GLY A 39 6.96 -0.26 -2.67
N ARG A 40 7.79 0.56 -3.29
CA ARG A 40 8.33 1.80 -2.71
C ARG A 40 7.29 2.91 -2.76
N LEU A 41 6.96 3.54 -1.63
CA LEU A 41 5.97 4.61 -1.57
C LEU A 41 6.55 5.94 -2.04
N HIS A 42 6.13 6.43 -3.20
CA HIS A 42 6.60 7.71 -3.74
C HIS A 42 5.70 8.89 -3.33
N ALA A 43 4.38 8.67 -3.28
CA ALA A 43 3.42 9.72 -2.92
C ALA A 43 2.13 9.12 -2.37
N TYR A 44 1.42 9.92 -1.57
CA TYR A 44 0.08 9.64 -1.09
C TYR A 44 -0.74 10.93 -0.93
N ASP A 45 -2.05 10.81 -0.77
CA ASP A 45 -2.94 11.92 -0.43
C ASP A 45 -3.93 11.55 0.70
N SER A 46 -4.82 12.49 1.05
CA SER A 46 -5.84 12.30 2.10
C SER A 46 -6.90 11.24 1.78
N HIS A 47 -7.02 10.83 0.52
CA HIS A 47 -7.92 9.75 0.09
C HIS A 47 -7.24 8.39 0.14
N CYS A 48 -5.96 8.33 0.54
CA CYS A 48 -5.11 7.15 0.44
C CYS A 48 -4.89 6.68 -1.01
N ASN A 49 -4.99 7.59 -2.00
CA ASN A 49 -4.41 7.28 -3.30
C ASN A 49 -2.89 7.16 -3.14
N LEU A 50 -2.25 6.20 -3.83
CA LEU A 50 -0.81 5.95 -3.69
C LEU A 50 -0.14 5.95 -5.06
N VAL A 51 1.10 6.41 -5.10
CA VAL A 51 2.04 6.16 -6.20
C VAL A 51 3.14 5.27 -5.65
N LEU A 52 3.25 4.06 -6.21
CA LEU A 52 4.24 3.07 -5.82
C LEU A 52 5.23 2.82 -6.96
N GLY A 53 6.51 2.71 -6.64
CA GLY A 53 7.58 2.25 -7.54
C GLY A 53 8.03 0.82 -7.21
N ASP A 54 8.64 0.13 -8.19
CA ASP A 54 9.17 -1.23 -8.07
C ASP A 54 8.17 -2.21 -7.42
N VAL A 55 6.98 -2.30 -8.00
CA VAL A 55 5.82 -2.93 -7.39
C VAL A 55 5.69 -4.40 -7.76
N GLU A 56 5.65 -5.26 -6.75
CA GLU A 56 5.17 -6.63 -6.83
C GLU A 56 3.71 -6.71 -6.38
N GLU A 57 2.82 -7.07 -7.31
CA GLU A 57 1.44 -7.40 -7.02
C GLU A 57 1.29 -8.91 -6.80
N THR A 58 0.61 -9.31 -5.74
CA THR A 58 0.18 -10.68 -5.46
C THR A 58 -1.35 -10.75 -5.47
N ILE A 59 -1.90 -11.62 -6.32
CA ILE A 59 -3.34 -11.87 -6.45
C ILE A 59 -3.60 -13.31 -5.99
N TYR A 60 -4.47 -13.47 -5.00
CA TYR A 60 -4.92 -14.77 -4.54
C TYR A 60 -6.27 -15.08 -5.21
N ILE A 61 -6.34 -16.22 -5.91
CA ILE A 61 -7.55 -16.67 -6.60
C ILE A 61 -7.94 -18.00 -5.98
N THR A 62 -9.15 -18.06 -5.42
CA THR A 62 -9.76 -19.31 -4.96
C THR A 62 -10.52 -19.93 -6.14
N GLU A 63 -10.10 -21.12 -6.55
CA GLU A 63 -10.74 -21.92 -7.59
C GLU A 63 -11.16 -23.27 -6.99
N GLU A 64 -12.28 -23.82 -7.46
CA GLU A 64 -12.67 -25.21 -7.14
C GLU A 64 -12.03 -26.14 -8.18
N ASP A 65 -11.38 -27.21 -7.72
CA ASP A 65 -10.84 -28.22 -8.61
C ASP A 65 -11.90 -29.23 -9.09
N GLU A 66 -11.48 -30.21 -9.90
CA GLU A 66 -12.34 -31.29 -10.41
C GLU A 66 -12.95 -32.18 -9.29
N HIS A 67 -12.51 -32.01 -8.04
CA HIS A 67 -12.95 -32.74 -6.87
C HIS A 67 -13.69 -31.87 -5.84
N GLU A 68 -14.14 -30.67 -6.24
CA GLU A 68 -14.82 -29.69 -5.37
C GLU A 68 -13.96 -29.27 -4.16
N GLN A 69 -12.64 -29.34 -4.28
CA GLN A 69 -11.71 -28.85 -3.26
C GLN A 69 -11.30 -27.41 -3.60
N GLU A 70 -11.32 -26.53 -2.58
CA GLU A 70 -10.82 -25.16 -2.73
C GLU A 70 -9.30 -25.18 -2.89
N VAL A 71 -8.82 -24.73 -4.05
CA VAL A 71 -7.40 -24.55 -4.35
C VAL A 71 -7.11 -23.05 -4.45
N GLN A 72 -6.12 -22.58 -3.69
CA GLN A 72 -5.65 -21.20 -3.79
C GLN A 72 -4.49 -21.10 -4.79
N ARG A 73 -4.74 -20.40 -5.88
CA ARG A 73 -3.73 -20.04 -6.87
C ARG A 73 -3.19 -18.64 -6.57
N ILE A 74 -1.88 -18.50 -6.61
CA ILE A 74 -1.19 -17.22 -6.43
C ILE A 74 -0.62 -16.74 -7.77
N ILE A 75 -0.99 -15.53 -8.18
CA ILE A 75 -0.42 -14.88 -9.38
C ILE A 75 0.39 -13.67 -8.92
N LYS A 76 1.64 -13.58 -9.39
CA LYS A 76 2.50 -12.42 -9.16
C LYS A 76 2.72 -11.60 -10.42
N LYS A 77 2.65 -10.28 -10.32
CA LYS A 77 2.94 -9.34 -11.41
C LYS A 77 3.91 -8.26 -10.94
N GLN A 78 4.76 -7.80 -11.84
CA GLN A 78 5.73 -6.74 -11.56
C GLN A 78 5.36 -5.51 -12.38
N SER A 79 5.46 -4.32 -11.76
CA SER A 79 5.27 -3.03 -12.43
C SER A 79 6.33 -2.05 -11.94
N GLU A 80 6.98 -1.33 -12.87
CA GLU A 80 7.98 -0.31 -12.50
C GLU A 80 7.36 0.84 -11.71
N MET A 81 6.17 1.30 -12.13
CA MET A 81 5.41 2.36 -11.48
C MET A 81 3.92 2.03 -11.52
N LEU A 82 3.22 2.24 -10.41
CA LEU A 82 1.79 1.96 -10.29
C LEU A 82 1.07 3.08 -9.52
N PHE A 83 -0.02 3.60 -10.10
CA PHE A 83 -0.99 4.43 -9.40
C PHE A 83 -2.09 3.53 -8.80
N VAL A 84 -2.38 3.73 -7.52
CA VAL A 84 -3.39 2.98 -6.77
C VAL A 84 -4.46 3.95 -6.28
N ARG A 85 -5.72 3.64 -6.57
CA ARG A 85 -6.87 4.39 -6.08
C ARG A 85 -7.17 4.03 -4.63
N GLY A 86 -7.32 5.04 -3.77
CA GLY A 86 -7.50 4.89 -2.34
C GLY A 86 -8.77 4.17 -1.90
N ASP A 87 -9.84 4.22 -2.70
CA ASP A 87 -11.07 3.48 -2.41
C ASP A 87 -10.82 1.98 -2.22
N SER A 88 -9.83 1.40 -2.92
CA SER A 88 -9.52 -0.03 -2.84
C SER A 88 -8.57 -0.40 -1.71
N VAL A 89 -7.94 0.58 -1.07
CA VAL A 89 -6.94 0.36 -0.01
C VAL A 89 -7.65 -0.03 1.29
N VAL A 90 -7.19 -1.11 1.92
CA VAL A 90 -7.71 -1.60 3.20
C VAL A 90 -6.71 -1.36 4.33
N LEU A 91 -5.41 -1.59 4.05
CA LEU A 91 -4.34 -1.45 5.02
C LEU A 91 -3.06 -1.01 4.31
N ILE A 92 -2.28 -0.15 4.96
CA ILE A 92 -0.91 0.20 4.60
C ILE A 92 -0.04 -0.14 5.80
N SER A 93 1.06 -0.88 5.59
CA SER A 93 2.04 -1.17 6.64
C SER A 93 3.46 -1.04 6.11
N PRO A 94 4.43 -0.64 6.94
CA PRO A 94 5.85 -0.74 6.61
C PRO A 94 6.21 -2.18 6.22
N PHE A 95 7.08 -2.37 5.23
CA PHE A 95 7.64 -3.67 4.90
C PHE A 95 8.95 -3.83 5.71
N GLN A 96 8.92 -4.67 6.75
CA GLN A 96 10.04 -4.88 7.66
C GLN A 96 11.07 -5.88 7.09
#